data_AF-A0A3D4WVQ5-F1
#
_entry.id   AF-A0A3D4WVQ5-F1
#
_cell.length_a   1.000
_cell.length_b   1.000
_cell.length_c   1.000
_cell.angle_alpha   90.00
_cell.angle_beta   90.00
_cell.angle_gamma   90.00
#
_symmetry.space_group_name_H-M   'P 1'
#
loop_
_entity.id
_entity.type
_entity.pdbx_description
1 polymer ?
#
loop_
_entity_poly.entity_id
_entity_poly.type
_entity_poly.pdbx_seq_one_letter_code
_entity_poly.pdbx_strand_id
1 'polypeptide(L)'
;MPRPPTPVTKEAAGYQVKLSEALGYGFRRALGLTGWQIVAGLLILLGFLACILPGFYVYAATALFGPIYLFERRSPIGRSFGIFNANLGRVLGRLALILVATLAAGIATSVIDQVGTAIAGNTNDLAVVIGATAISSVISIVIEIPLLMVTFAGILLTYTEQRGYEHVTTARTLAAEL
;
A
#
# COMPACT_ATOMS: atom_id res chain seq x y z
N MET A 1 -27.54 -41.63 -7.51
CA MET A 1 -27.25 -41.85 -8.95
C MET A 1 -25.80 -41.41 -9.22
N PRO A 2 -24.93 -42.30 -9.74
CA PRO A 2 -23.55 -41.95 -10.05
C PRO A 2 -23.50 -40.93 -11.20
N ARG A 3 -22.67 -39.89 -11.08
CA ARG A 3 -22.49 -38.88 -12.13
C ARG A 3 -21.71 -39.50 -13.31
N PRO A 4 -22.04 -39.15 -14.56
CA PRO A 4 -21.33 -39.68 -15.73
C PRO A 4 -19.84 -39.28 -15.70
N PRO A 5 -18.92 -40.18 -16.13
CA PRO A 5 -17.48 -39.94 -16.11
C PRO A 5 -17.07 -38.83 -17.07
N THR A 6 -16.08 -38.02 -16.67
CA THR A 6 -15.61 -36.85 -17.45
C THR A 6 -14.78 -37.28 -18.66
N PRO A 7 -14.69 -36.45 -19.73
CA PRO A 7 -13.90 -36.73 -20.93
C PRO A 7 -12.46 -37.16 -20.62
N VAL A 8 -11.78 -36.43 -19.72
CA VAL A 8 -10.42 -36.75 -19.26
C VAL A 8 -10.33 -38.12 -18.60
N THR A 9 -11.32 -38.49 -17.77
CA THR A 9 -11.33 -39.82 -17.13
C THR A 9 -11.64 -40.95 -18.12
N LYS A 10 -12.35 -40.66 -19.21
CA LYS A 10 -12.62 -41.63 -20.29
C LYS A 10 -11.39 -41.84 -21.16
N GLU A 11 -10.68 -40.78 -21.49
CA GLU A 11 -9.42 -40.83 -22.25
C GLU A 11 -8.31 -41.51 -21.46
N ALA A 12 -8.18 -41.22 -20.16
CA ALA A 12 -7.27 -41.94 -19.26
C ALA A 12 -7.62 -43.43 -19.08
N ALA A 13 -8.87 -43.82 -19.36
CA ALA A 13 -9.35 -45.20 -19.38
C ALA A 13 -9.28 -45.86 -20.77
N GLY A 14 -8.65 -45.21 -21.77
CA GLY A 14 -8.42 -45.76 -23.11
C GLY A 14 -9.54 -45.55 -24.12
N TYR A 15 -10.61 -44.80 -23.78
CA TYR A 15 -11.68 -44.48 -24.73
C TYR A 15 -11.30 -43.26 -25.59
N GLN A 16 -11.48 -43.37 -26.91
CA GLN A 16 -11.28 -42.27 -27.87
C GLN A 16 -12.38 -41.21 -27.68
N VAL A 17 -12.03 -40.01 -27.18
CA VAL A 17 -12.97 -38.91 -26.99
C VAL A 17 -12.82 -37.87 -28.10
N LYS A 18 -13.93 -37.42 -28.68
CA LYS A 18 -13.91 -36.38 -29.72
C LYS A 18 -13.54 -35.02 -29.11
N LEU A 19 -12.61 -34.32 -29.74
CA LEU A 19 -12.10 -33.00 -29.29
C LEU A 19 -13.22 -31.97 -29.06
N SER A 20 -14.26 -31.97 -29.91
CA SER A 20 -15.43 -31.09 -29.78
C SER A 20 -16.27 -31.37 -28.52
N GLU A 21 -16.32 -32.62 -28.08
CA GLU A 21 -17.06 -33.06 -26.89
C GLU A 21 -16.30 -32.68 -25.61
N ALA A 22 -14.97 -32.81 -25.64
CA ALA A 22 -14.09 -32.34 -24.56
C ALA A 22 -14.12 -30.80 -24.41
N LEU A 23 -14.08 -30.06 -25.52
CA LEU A 23 -14.18 -28.59 -25.53
C LEU A 23 -15.56 -28.10 -25.09
N GLY A 24 -16.65 -28.70 -25.57
CA GLY A 24 -18.01 -28.32 -25.17
C GLY A 24 -18.27 -28.57 -23.67
N TYR A 25 -17.73 -29.67 -23.13
CA TYR A 25 -17.77 -29.96 -21.70
C TYR A 25 -16.89 -28.99 -20.90
N GLY A 26 -15.66 -28.74 -21.37
CA GLY A 26 -14.72 -27.80 -20.78
C GLY A 26 -15.29 -26.39 -20.70
N PHE A 27 -15.90 -25.89 -21.77
CA PHE A 27 -16.47 -24.54 -21.83
C PHE A 27 -17.66 -24.33 -20.88
N ARG A 28 -18.62 -25.28 -20.83
CA ARG A 28 -19.76 -25.19 -19.89
C ARG A 28 -19.31 -25.23 -18.44
N ARG A 29 -18.30 -26.05 -18.14
CA ARG A 29 -17.77 -26.19 -16.78
C ARG A 29 -16.80 -25.05 -16.41
N ALA A 30 -16.09 -24.49 -17.39
CA ALA A 30 -15.26 -23.30 -17.23
C ALA A 30 -16.11 -22.11 -16.79
N LEU A 31 -17.29 -21.88 -17.38
CA LEU A 31 -18.18 -20.80 -16.93
C LEU A 31 -18.62 -20.95 -15.47
N GLY A 32 -18.96 -22.17 -15.05
CA GLY A 32 -19.27 -22.47 -13.65
C GLY A 32 -18.06 -22.25 -12.72
N LEU A 33 -16.86 -22.67 -13.16
CA LEU A 33 -15.62 -22.47 -12.43
C LEU A 33 -15.25 -20.98 -12.33
N THR A 34 -15.43 -20.21 -13.40
CA THR A 34 -15.20 -18.76 -13.43
C THR A 34 -16.13 -18.05 -12.46
N GLY A 35 -17.40 -18.44 -12.38
CA GLY A 35 -18.31 -17.92 -11.35
C GLY A 35 -17.77 -18.14 -9.93
N TRP A 36 -17.24 -19.33 -9.64
CA TRP A 36 -16.61 -19.62 -8.36
C TRP A 36 -15.28 -18.90 -8.15
N GLN A 37 -14.48 -18.68 -9.21
CA GLN A 37 -13.26 -17.87 -9.14
C GLN A 37 -13.57 -16.40 -8.84
N ILE A 38 -14.69 -15.87 -9.36
CA ILE A 38 -15.15 -14.52 -9.01
C ILE A 38 -15.52 -14.46 -7.53
N VAL A 39 -16.27 -15.45 -7.01
CA VAL A 39 -16.61 -15.51 -5.58
C VAL A 39 -15.34 -15.63 -4.72
N ALA A 40 -14.40 -16.49 -5.09
CA ALA A 40 -13.11 -16.61 -4.41
C ALA A 40 -12.34 -15.28 -4.45
N GLY A 41 -12.29 -14.63 -5.61
CA GLY A 41 -11.67 -13.30 -5.79
C GLY A 41 -12.32 -12.23 -4.92
N LEU A 42 -13.64 -12.21 -4.80
CA LEU A 42 -14.37 -11.28 -3.92
C LEU A 42 -14.07 -11.55 -2.44
N LEU A 43 -13.98 -12.81 -2.03
CA LEU A 43 -13.61 -13.17 -0.65
C LEU A 43 -12.16 -12.79 -0.34
N ILE A 44 -11.24 -13.00 -1.29
CA ILE A 44 -9.84 -12.57 -1.17
C ILE A 44 -9.77 -11.04 -1.07
N LEU A 45 -10.48 -10.32 -1.94
CA LEU A 45 -10.55 -8.86 -1.91
C LEU A 45 -11.13 -8.36 -0.59
N LEU A 46 -12.20 -8.98 -0.09
CA LEU A 46 -12.80 -8.63 1.19
C LEU A 46 -11.83 -8.85 2.35
N GLY A 47 -11.13 -9.98 2.38
CA GLY A 47 -10.08 -10.24 3.37
C GLY A 47 -8.94 -9.22 3.28
N PHE A 48 -8.52 -8.89 2.06
CA PHE A 48 -7.49 -7.88 1.80
C PHE A 48 -7.91 -6.50 2.31
N LEU A 49 -9.13 -6.06 2.00
CA LEU A 49 -9.71 -4.81 2.49
C LEU A 49 -9.84 -4.83 4.01
N ALA A 50 -10.34 -5.93 4.59
CA ALA A 50 -10.47 -6.08 6.04
C ALA A 50 -9.13 -6.02 6.78
N CYS A 51 -8.00 -6.33 6.13
CA CYS A 51 -6.67 -6.18 6.69
C CYS A 51 -6.05 -4.80 6.42
N ILE A 52 -6.23 -4.25 5.21
CA ILE A 52 -5.59 -3.00 4.80
C ILE A 52 -6.29 -1.77 5.37
N LEU A 53 -7.62 -1.74 5.39
CA LEU A 53 -8.38 -0.62 5.95
C LEU A 53 -8.00 -0.33 7.40
N PRO A 54 -7.96 -1.30 8.33
CA PRO A 54 -7.54 -1.00 9.70
C PRO A 54 -6.06 -0.63 9.78
N GLY A 55 -5.19 -1.24 8.96
CA GLY A 55 -3.78 -0.88 8.90
C GLY A 55 -3.57 0.58 8.49
N PHE A 56 -4.25 1.01 7.43
CA PHE A 56 -4.20 2.39 6.94
C PHE A 56 -4.80 3.38 7.93
N TYR A 57 -5.91 3.00 8.58
CA TYR A 57 -6.52 3.81 9.65
C TYR A 57 -5.55 4.02 10.81
N VAL A 58 -4.91 2.95 11.30
CA VAL A 58 -3.94 3.05 12.42
C VAL A 58 -2.70 3.82 11.99
N TYR A 59 -2.18 3.59 10.79
CA TYR A 59 -1.07 4.38 10.24
C TYR A 59 -1.39 5.88 10.20
N ALA A 60 -2.56 6.23 9.68
CA ALA A 60 -2.98 7.62 9.59
C ALA A 60 -3.24 8.24 10.97
N ALA A 61 -3.88 7.50 11.88
CA ALA A 61 -4.15 7.94 13.24
C ALA A 61 -2.88 8.10 14.08
N THR A 62 -1.81 7.37 13.76
CA THR A 62 -0.51 7.46 14.46
C THR A 62 0.48 8.39 13.77
N ALA A 63 0.20 8.89 12.56
CA ALA A 63 1.12 9.76 11.83
C ALA A 63 1.48 11.04 12.61
N LEU A 64 0.54 11.57 13.40
CA LEU A 64 0.74 12.78 14.23
C LEU A 64 1.44 12.50 15.57
N PHE A 65 1.71 11.23 15.89
CA PHE A 65 2.34 10.83 17.15
C PHE A 65 3.68 11.53 17.38
N GLY A 66 4.54 11.61 16.36
CA GLY A 66 5.86 12.24 16.45
C GLY A 66 5.82 13.68 16.98
N PRO A 67 5.10 14.60 16.30
CA PRO A 67 4.94 15.96 16.80
C PRO A 67 4.24 16.04 18.15
N ILE A 68 3.17 15.28 18.38
CA ILE A 68 2.44 15.33 19.66
C ILE A 68 3.33 14.88 20.82
N TYR A 69 4.13 13.84 20.63
CA TYR A 69 5.11 13.39 21.62
C TYR A 69 6.13 14.49 21.94
N LEU A 70 6.61 15.20 20.91
CA LEU A 70 7.58 16.27 21.06
C LEU A 70 7.00 17.51 21.78
N PHE A 71 5.76 17.91 21.44
CA PHE A 71 5.19 19.20 21.84
C PHE A 71 4.15 19.14 22.97
N GLU A 72 3.42 18.04 23.15
CA GLU A 72 2.30 17.97 24.13
C GLU A 72 2.60 17.14 25.37
N ARG A 73 3.62 16.26 25.32
CA ARG A 73 4.19 15.46 26.45
C ARG A 73 3.21 14.63 27.31
N ARG A 74 1.89 14.75 27.13
CA ARG A 74 0.84 13.98 27.82
C ARG A 74 0.01 13.17 26.82
N SER A 75 -0.15 11.87 27.09
CA SER A 75 -1.03 10.94 26.37
C SER A 75 -1.02 11.07 24.82
N PRO A 76 0.16 10.91 24.18
CA PRO A 76 0.35 11.24 22.76
C PRO A 76 -0.51 10.41 21.81
N ILE A 77 -0.70 9.12 22.13
CA ILE A 77 -1.50 8.21 21.29
C ILE A 77 -2.97 8.62 21.33
N GLY A 78 -3.56 8.73 22.52
CA GLY A 78 -4.98 9.10 22.65
C GLY A 78 -5.32 10.45 22.01
N ARG A 79 -4.41 11.42 22.12
CA ARG A 79 -4.55 12.73 21.47
C ARG A 79 -4.49 12.64 19.95
N SER A 80 -3.55 11.86 19.41
CA SER A 80 -3.41 11.64 17.96
C SER A 80 -4.68 11.05 17.35
N PHE A 81 -5.26 10.04 18.00
CA PHE A 81 -6.55 9.48 17.59
C PHE A 81 -7.70 10.49 17.72
N GLY A 82 -7.70 11.34 18.74
CA GLY A 82 -8.69 12.41 18.90
C GLY A 82 -8.68 13.41 17.74
N ILE A 83 -7.49 13.96 17.43
CA ILE A 83 -7.31 14.93 16.34
C ILE A 83 -7.67 14.30 14.98
N PHE A 84 -7.25 13.05 14.76
CA PHE A 84 -7.55 12.33 13.54
C PHE A 84 -9.06 12.10 13.35
N ASN A 85 -9.76 11.62 14.38
CA ASN A 85 -11.20 11.37 14.30
C ASN A 85 -12.03 12.65 14.18
N ALA A 86 -11.57 13.77 14.76
CA ALA A 86 -12.24 15.06 14.64
C ALA A 86 -12.15 15.66 13.22
N ASN A 87 -11.04 15.41 12.51
CA ASN A 87 -10.73 16.02 11.23
C ASN A 87 -10.34 15.01 10.15
N LEU A 88 -11.03 13.85 10.11
CA LEU A 88 -10.70 12.71 9.27
C LEU A 88 -10.44 13.10 7.81
N GLY A 89 -11.36 13.83 7.17
CA GLY A 89 -11.25 14.16 5.74
C GLY A 89 -10.03 15.03 5.41
N ARG A 90 -9.69 16.01 6.26
CA ARG A 90 -8.57 16.94 6.01
C ARG A 90 -7.23 16.26 6.25
N VAL A 91 -7.12 15.50 7.33
CA VAL A 91 -5.90 14.77 7.68
C VAL A 91 -5.67 13.61 6.69
N LEU A 92 -6.70 12.83 6.36
CA LEU A 92 -6.63 11.77 5.36
C LEU A 92 -6.24 12.30 3.98
N GLY A 93 -6.81 13.42 3.53
CA GLY A 93 -6.48 13.99 2.22
C GLY A 93 -4.99 14.32 2.08
N ARG A 94 -4.39 14.92 3.12
CA ARG A 94 -2.95 15.22 3.13
C ARG A 94 -2.08 13.98 3.27
N LEU A 95 -2.43 13.08 4.18
CA LEU A 95 -1.71 11.83 4.34
C LEU A 95 -1.77 10.98 3.08
N ALA A 96 -2.90 10.99 2.36
CA ALA A 96 -3.03 10.33 1.06
C ALA A 96 -2.11 10.98 0.01
N LEU A 97 -1.96 12.30 -0.02
CA LEU A 97 -1.04 12.97 -0.95
C LEU A 97 0.42 12.61 -0.64
N ILE A 98 0.81 12.60 0.65
CA ILE A 98 2.13 12.16 1.11
C ILE A 98 2.36 10.68 0.75
N LEU A 99 1.35 9.83 0.96
CA LEU A 99 1.40 8.41 0.59
C LEU A 99 1.59 8.23 -0.92
N VAL A 100 0.85 8.98 -1.75
CA VAL A 100 1.00 8.91 -3.21
C VAL A 100 2.39 9.37 -3.64
N ALA A 101 2.92 10.45 -3.05
CA ALA A 101 4.27 10.93 -3.35
C ALA A 101 5.35 9.91 -2.96
N THR A 102 5.21 9.29 -1.78
CA THR A 102 6.14 8.25 -1.31
C THR A 102 6.06 6.98 -2.15
N LEU A 103 4.86 6.56 -2.55
CA LEU A 103 4.68 5.44 -3.48
C LEU A 103 5.28 5.74 -4.86
N ALA A 104 5.08 6.95 -5.39
CA ALA A 104 5.66 7.34 -6.69
C ALA A 104 7.19 7.32 -6.65
N ALA A 105 7.79 7.84 -5.57
CA ALA A 105 9.24 7.78 -5.37
C ALA A 105 9.73 6.33 -5.19
N GLY A 106 9.02 5.49 -4.43
CA GLY A 106 9.35 4.08 -4.26
C GLY A 106 9.27 3.29 -5.57
N ILE A 107 8.32 3.61 -6.44
CA ILE A 107 8.26 3.04 -7.80
C ILE A 107 9.50 3.48 -8.59
N ALA A 108 9.87 4.76 -8.53
CA ALA A 108 11.07 5.25 -9.23
C ALA A 108 12.35 4.56 -8.74
N THR A 109 12.55 4.40 -7.44
CA THR A 109 13.72 3.67 -6.89
C THR A 109 13.69 2.19 -7.28
N SER A 110 12.51 1.54 -7.25
CA SER A 110 12.39 0.15 -7.69
C SER A 110 12.76 -0.08 -9.15
N VAL A 111 12.50 0.90 -10.03
CA VAL A 111 12.92 0.85 -11.43
C VAL A 111 14.43 0.99 -11.56
N ILE A 112 15.04 1.91 -10.79
CA ILE A 112 16.49 2.13 -10.77
C ILE A 112 17.23 0.86 -10.30
N ASP A 113 16.75 0.22 -9.24
CA ASP A 113 17.34 -1.01 -8.70
C ASP A 113 17.21 -2.18 -9.69
N GLN A 114 16.07 -2.29 -10.38
CA GLN A 114 15.89 -3.30 -11.43
C GLN A 114 16.84 -3.08 -12.60
N VAL A 115 17.10 -1.83 -13.00
CA VAL A 115 18.09 -1.52 -14.04
C VAL A 115 19.50 -1.91 -13.58
N GLY A 116 19.88 -1.58 -12.34
CA GLY A 116 21.17 -1.98 -11.77
C GLY A 116 21.35 -3.50 -11.75
N THR A 117 20.31 -4.22 -11.35
CA THR A 117 20.29 -5.69 -11.31
C THR A 117 20.36 -6.30 -12.71
N ALA A 118 19.67 -5.72 -13.71
CA ALA A 118 19.72 -6.19 -15.09
C ALA A 118 21.11 -6.01 -15.71
N ILE A 119 21.80 -4.91 -15.43
CA ILE A 119 23.18 -4.67 -15.88
C ILE A 119 24.12 -5.69 -15.24
N ALA A 120 24.00 -5.92 -13.93
CA ALA A 120 24.78 -6.90 -13.20
C ALA A 120 24.55 -8.34 -13.70
N GLY A 121 23.31 -8.69 -14.08
CA GLY A 121 22.96 -10.02 -14.59
C GLY A 121 23.47 -10.34 -16.00
N ASN A 122 23.93 -9.34 -16.76
CA ASN A 122 24.41 -9.51 -18.15
C ASN A 122 25.93 -9.69 -18.26
N THR A 123 26.65 -9.74 -17.13
CA THR A 123 28.12 -9.83 -17.10
C THR A 123 28.58 -10.77 -16.00
N ASN A 124 29.71 -11.44 -16.24
CA ASN A 124 30.40 -12.23 -15.20
C ASN A 124 31.56 -11.46 -14.56
N ASP A 125 31.78 -10.21 -14.97
CA ASP A 125 32.82 -9.35 -14.39
C ASP A 125 32.36 -8.81 -13.03
N LEU A 126 33.04 -9.27 -11.98
CA LEU A 126 32.77 -8.89 -10.60
C LEU A 126 32.87 -7.37 -10.38
N ALA A 127 33.78 -6.68 -11.06
CA ALA A 127 33.93 -5.24 -10.91
C ALA A 127 32.70 -4.49 -11.44
N VAL A 128 32.14 -4.94 -12.56
CA VAL A 128 30.94 -4.35 -13.17
C VAL A 128 29.70 -4.66 -12.33
N VAL A 129 29.58 -5.87 -11.79
CA VAL A 129 28.48 -6.26 -10.89
C VAL A 129 28.46 -5.35 -9.65
N ILE A 130 29.59 -5.24 -8.95
CA ILE A 130 29.70 -4.42 -7.73
C ILE A 130 29.43 -2.95 -8.07
N GLY A 131 30.00 -2.43 -9.17
CA GLY A 131 29.79 -1.06 -9.62
C GLY A 131 28.32 -0.75 -9.90
N ALA A 132 27.62 -1.60 -10.65
CA ALA A 132 26.22 -1.40 -10.99
C ALA A 132 25.30 -1.43 -9.75
N THR A 133 25.53 -2.36 -8.82
CA THR A 133 24.74 -2.43 -7.57
C THR A 133 25.03 -1.27 -6.63
N ALA A 134 26.29 -0.84 -6.53
CA ALA A 134 26.66 0.29 -5.67
C ALA A 134 26.08 1.61 -6.20
N ILE A 135 26.17 1.84 -7.51
CA ILE A 135 25.65 3.06 -8.14
C ILE A 135 24.12 3.15 -8.00
N SER A 136 23.39 2.06 -8.30
CA SER A 136 21.93 2.03 -8.14
C SER A 136 21.52 2.31 -6.69
N SER A 137 22.18 1.66 -5.72
CA SER A 137 21.91 1.89 -4.29
C SER A 137 22.15 3.34 -3.87
N VAL A 138 23.25 3.96 -4.32
CA VAL A 138 23.55 5.36 -4.00
C VAL A 138 22.49 6.29 -4.58
N ILE A 139 22.05 6.06 -5.82
CA ILE A 139 21.01 6.87 -6.45
C ILE A 139 19.69 6.74 -5.67
N SER A 140 19.31 5.53 -5.27
CA SER A 140 18.10 5.28 -4.48
C SER A 140 18.16 6.03 -3.13
N ILE A 141 19.29 5.98 -2.42
CA ILE A 141 19.49 6.72 -1.15
C ILE A 141 19.37 8.25 -1.36
N VAL A 142 19.94 8.77 -2.43
CA VAL A 142 19.89 10.21 -2.76
C VAL A 142 18.45 10.69 -2.98
N ILE A 143 17.56 9.81 -3.46
CA ILE A 143 16.14 10.11 -3.66
C ILE A 143 15.34 9.95 -2.36
N GLU A 144 15.64 8.92 -1.58
CA GLU A 144 14.90 8.59 -0.35
C GLU A 144 15.14 9.60 0.79
N ILE A 145 16.36 10.12 0.94
CA ILE A 145 16.67 11.07 2.03
C ILE A 145 15.80 12.34 1.93
N PRO A 146 15.75 13.07 0.80
CA PRO A 146 14.87 14.23 0.66
C PRO A 146 13.40 13.89 0.84
N LEU A 147 12.96 12.72 0.35
CA LEU A 147 11.59 12.26 0.49
C LEU A 147 11.19 12.07 1.95
N LEU A 148 12.08 11.50 2.78
CA LEU A 148 11.87 11.39 4.22
C LEU A 148 11.74 12.78 4.86
N MET A 149 12.60 13.73 4.50
CA MET A 149 12.53 15.10 5.02
C MET A 149 11.20 15.78 4.67
N VAL A 150 10.75 15.66 3.42
CA VAL A 150 9.47 16.21 2.96
C VAL A 150 8.30 15.55 3.69
N THR A 151 8.36 14.24 3.92
CA THR A 151 7.35 13.48 4.65
C THR A 151 7.23 13.99 6.10
N PHE A 152 8.35 14.13 6.81
CA PHE A 152 8.36 14.68 8.17
C PHE A 152 7.85 16.12 8.21
N ALA A 153 8.30 16.98 7.28
CA ALA A 153 7.83 18.35 7.18
C ALA A 153 6.31 18.42 6.90
N GLY A 154 5.78 17.56 6.04
CA GLY A 154 4.36 17.48 5.73
C GLY A 154 3.51 17.04 6.92
N ILE A 155 4.00 16.07 7.71
CA ILE A 155 3.36 15.65 8.95
C ILE A 155 3.36 16.78 9.98
N LEU A 156 4.50 17.46 10.17
CA LEU A 156 4.62 18.60 11.08
C LEU A 156 3.68 19.74 10.71
N LEU A 157 3.62 20.10 9.42
CA LEU A 157 2.73 21.14 8.92
C LEU A 157 1.25 20.76 9.14
N THR A 158 0.91 19.50 8.92
CA THR A 158 -0.45 19.01 9.18
C THR A 158 -0.78 19.13 10.66
N TYR A 159 0.14 18.77 11.55
CA TYR A 159 -0.04 18.93 13.00
C TYR A 159 -0.23 20.40 13.42
N THR A 160 0.64 21.31 12.99
CA THR A 160 0.57 22.72 13.40
C THR A 160 -0.73 23.39 12.93
N GLU A 161 -1.20 23.05 11.75
CA GLU A 161 -2.46 23.54 11.21
C GLU A 161 -3.67 22.98 11.96
N GLN A 162 -3.69 21.67 12.26
CA GLN A 162 -4.77 21.10 13.09
C GLN A 162 -4.82 21.75 14.47
N ARG A 163 -3.66 21.99 15.08
CA ARG A 163 -3.56 22.70 16.36
C ARG A 163 -4.02 24.15 16.26
N GLY A 164 -3.76 24.82 15.14
CA GLY A 164 -4.26 26.17 14.85
C GLY A 164 -5.79 26.26 14.78
N TYR A 165 -6.47 25.18 14.39
CA TYR A 165 -7.94 25.11 14.42
C TYR A 165 -8.50 24.86 15.83
N GLU A 166 -7.75 24.22 16.73
CA GLU A 166 -8.18 23.94 18.10
C GLU A 166 -7.99 25.11 19.06
N HIS A 167 -7.01 25.99 18.80
CA HIS A 167 -6.73 27.16 19.63
C HIS A 167 -6.77 28.45 18.83
N VAL A 168 -7.97 29.02 18.70
CA VAL A 168 -8.14 30.42 18.28
C VAL A 168 -7.91 31.30 19.50
N THR A 169 -6.68 31.76 19.72
CA THR A 169 -6.45 32.85 20.69
C THR A 169 -6.97 34.14 20.08
N THR A 170 -8.23 34.43 20.34
CA THR A 170 -8.80 35.76 20.06
C THR A 170 -8.11 36.75 20.99
N ALA A 171 -7.82 37.98 20.52
CA ALA A 171 -7.32 39.05 21.40
C ALA A 171 -8.20 39.25 22.65
N ARG A 172 -9.49 38.92 22.54
CA ARG A 172 -10.49 38.93 23.60
C ARG A 172 -10.25 37.90 24.72
N THR A 173 -9.64 36.75 24.40
CA THR A 173 -9.28 35.70 25.37
C THR A 173 -8.06 36.10 26.19
N LEU A 174 -7.05 36.68 25.55
CA LEU A 174 -5.88 37.27 26.24
C LEU A 174 -6.26 38.49 27.10
N ALA A 175 -7.23 39.30 26.66
CA ALA A 175 -7.74 40.41 27.44
C ALA A 175 -8.62 39.99 28.64
N ALA A 176 -9.12 38.76 28.67
CA ALA A 176 -9.90 38.22 29.79
C ALA A 176 -9.03 37.55 30.86
N GLU A 177 -7.74 37.37 30.59
CA GLU A 177 -6.74 36.81 31.52
C GLU A 177 -5.90 37.89 32.22
N LEU A 178 -6.11 39.18 31.89
CA LEU A 178 -5.59 40.35 32.61
C LEU A 178 -6.57 40.81 33.70
#